data_AF-A0A379EEY2-F1
#
_entry.id   AF-A0A379EEY2-F1
#
_cell.length_a   1.000
_cell.length_b   1.000
_cell.length_c   1.000
_cell.angle_alpha   90.00
_cell.angle_beta   90.00
_cell.angle_gamma   90.00
#
_symmetry.space_group_name_H-M   'P 1'
#
loop_
_entity.id
_entity.type
_entity.pdbx_description
1 polymer ?
#
loop_
_entity_poly.entity_id
_entity_poly.type
_entity_poly.pdbx_seq_one_letter_code
_entity_poly.pdbx_strand_id
1 'polypeptide(L)'
;MKRSVLTILFIMIAILGHAQYGNYVQLSALDLLQYQMQKNRKQMTTPPFRRYGMRRIRASKIMEDNDPRQIWGWQIHPNENYQTSEPLYKLFQRNNLTAMAVVDTKEGKTEIIFWDKLYYRRFAQQLRTIGFVMRNTPRATNILEFRKLDVSVTVDVEIWSDIYILTVQ
;
A
#
# COMPACT_ATOMS: atom_id res chain seq x y z
N MET A 1 21.75 37.31 -18.23
CA MET A 1 22.24 36.41 -17.16
C MET A 1 21.18 36.08 -16.10
N LYS A 2 20.50 37.04 -15.45
CA LYS A 2 19.54 36.75 -14.36
C LYS A 2 18.33 35.87 -14.77
N ARG A 3 17.80 36.05 -15.99
CA ARG A 3 16.68 35.23 -16.52
C ARG A 3 17.08 33.77 -16.78
N SER A 4 18.26 33.54 -17.37
CA SER A 4 18.76 32.20 -17.69
C SER A 4 19.03 31.36 -16.44
N VAL A 5 19.55 31.98 -15.37
CA VAL A 5 19.77 31.31 -14.07
C VAL A 5 18.43 30.90 -13.44
N LEU A 6 17.41 31.76 -13.51
CA LEU A 6 16.07 31.45 -13.00
C LEU A 6 15.42 30.29 -13.77
N THR A 7 15.55 30.26 -15.09
CA THR A 7 15.04 29.16 -15.93
C THR A 7 15.74 27.84 -15.60
N ILE A 8 17.05 27.84 -15.42
CA ILE A 8 17.82 26.65 -15.02
C ILE A 8 17.37 26.17 -13.62
N LEU A 9 17.13 27.09 -12.68
CA LEU A 9 16.63 26.76 -11.35
C LEU A 9 15.24 26.07 -11.41
N PHE A 10 14.32 26.58 -12.22
CA PHE A 10 12.99 25.95 -12.39
C PHE A 10 13.07 24.56 -13.06
N ILE A 11 13.95 24.39 -14.05
CA ILE A 11 14.17 23.09 -14.70
C ILE A 11 14.75 22.09 -13.69
N MET A 12 15.72 22.50 -12.87
CA MET A 12 16.29 21.66 -11.82
C MET A 12 15.24 21.24 -10.78
N ILE A 13 14.34 22.14 -10.37
CA ILE A 13 13.22 21.82 -9.47
C ILE A 13 12.31 20.75 -10.10
N ALA A 14 11.98 20.88 -11.39
CA ALA A 14 11.15 19.90 -12.09
C ALA A 14 11.84 18.52 -12.16
N ILE A 15 13.13 18.48 -12.52
CA ILE A 15 13.91 17.23 -12.62
C ILE A 15 14.05 16.55 -11.25
N LEU A 16 14.38 17.31 -10.20
CA LEU A 16 14.52 16.78 -8.84
C LEU A 16 13.18 16.27 -8.29
N GLY A 17 12.07 16.95 -8.58
CA GLY A 17 10.73 16.49 -8.23
C GLY A 17 10.36 15.17 -8.92
N HIS A 18 10.68 15.03 -10.21
CA HIS A 18 10.48 13.78 -10.94
C HIS A 18 11.35 12.63 -10.44
N ALA A 19 12.61 12.91 -10.06
CA ALA A 19 13.51 11.90 -9.49
C ALA A 19 13.00 11.36 -8.14
N GLN A 20 12.41 12.23 -7.30
CA GLN A 20 11.77 11.80 -6.05
C GLN A 20 10.55 10.90 -6.29
N TYR A 21 9.84 11.09 -7.40
CA TYR A 21 8.68 10.27 -7.76
C TYR A 21 9.03 8.81 -8.08
N GLY A 22 10.24 8.57 -8.60
CA GLY A 22 10.78 7.23 -8.89
C GLY A 22 11.04 6.37 -7.65
N ASN A 23 11.09 6.96 -6.45
CA ASN A 23 11.30 6.23 -5.20
C ASN A 23 10.03 5.58 -4.63
N TYR A 24 8.86 5.93 -5.16
CA TYR A 24 7.58 5.39 -4.72
C TYR A 24 7.22 4.12 -5.50
N VAL A 25 6.72 3.11 -4.80
CA VAL A 25 6.13 1.92 -5.39
C VAL A 25 4.91 2.31 -6.22
N GLN A 26 4.89 1.98 -7.50
CA GLN A 26 3.77 2.33 -8.39
C GLN A 26 2.68 1.25 -8.39
N LEU A 27 2.36 0.68 -7.23
CA LEU A 27 1.35 -0.38 -7.08
C LEU A 27 -0.03 0.12 -7.52
N SER A 28 -0.65 -0.59 -8.47
CA SER A 28 -1.94 -0.21 -9.04
C SER A 28 -3.12 -0.73 -8.21
N ALA A 29 -4.09 0.14 -7.92
CA ALA A 29 -5.38 -0.23 -7.34
C ALA A 29 -6.11 -1.27 -8.21
N LEU A 30 -6.03 -1.15 -9.53
CA LEU A 30 -6.68 -2.08 -10.44
C LEU A 30 -6.11 -3.50 -10.30
N ASP A 31 -4.79 -3.61 -10.20
CA ASP A 31 -4.13 -4.90 -10.02
C ASP A 31 -4.45 -5.54 -8.67
N LEU A 32 -4.53 -4.73 -7.62
CA LEU A 32 -4.96 -5.19 -6.29
C LEU A 32 -6.39 -5.73 -6.32
N LEU A 33 -7.30 -5.00 -6.96
CA LEU A 33 -8.70 -5.42 -7.10
C LEU A 33 -8.82 -6.70 -7.93
N GLN A 34 -8.16 -6.78 -9.07
CA GLN A 34 -8.16 -7.98 -9.92
C GLN A 34 -7.60 -9.19 -9.17
N TYR A 35 -6.50 -9.00 -8.45
CA TYR A 35 -5.89 -10.03 -7.63
C TYR A 35 -6.88 -10.52 -6.54
N GLN A 36 -7.50 -9.61 -5.79
CA GLN A 36 -8.48 -9.98 -4.76
C GLN A 36 -9.72 -10.66 -5.37
N MET A 37 -10.22 -10.18 -6.52
CA MET A 37 -11.36 -10.81 -7.21
C MET A 37 -11.06 -12.26 -7.61
N GLN A 38 -9.87 -12.52 -8.15
CA GLN A 38 -9.47 -13.88 -8.53
C GLN A 38 -9.25 -14.76 -7.29
N LYS A 39 -8.69 -14.20 -6.22
CA LYS A 39 -8.53 -14.88 -4.92
C LYS A 39 -9.87 -15.28 -4.31
N ASN A 40 -10.85 -14.38 -4.29
CA ASN A 40 -12.21 -14.65 -3.81
C ASN A 40 -12.92 -15.75 -4.63
N ARG A 41 -12.55 -15.93 -5.90
CA ARG A 41 -13.03 -17.02 -6.77
C ARG A 41 -12.29 -18.35 -6.57
N LYS A 42 -11.38 -18.43 -5.60
CA LYS A 42 -10.50 -19.59 -5.35
C LYS A 42 -9.69 -20.00 -6.58
N GLN A 43 -9.40 -19.06 -7.48
CA GLN A 43 -8.52 -19.31 -8.62
C GLN A 43 -7.07 -19.31 -8.15
N MET A 44 -6.23 -20.12 -8.79
CA MET A 44 -4.79 -20.06 -8.55
C MET A 44 -4.27 -18.70 -9.02
N THR A 45 -3.81 -17.88 -8.08
CA THR A 45 -3.37 -16.51 -8.35
C THR A 45 -1.95 -16.28 -7.85
N THR A 46 -1.16 -15.57 -8.65
CA THR A 46 0.19 -15.16 -8.26
C THR A 46 0.13 -13.74 -7.72
N PRO A 47 0.61 -13.46 -6.50
CA PRO A 47 0.61 -12.11 -5.96
C PRO A 47 1.38 -11.13 -6.87
N PRO A 48 0.81 -9.95 -7.21
CA PRO A 48 1.39 -9.04 -8.19
C PRO A 48 2.55 -8.20 -7.65
N PHE A 49 2.99 -8.40 -6.41
CA PHE A 49 3.88 -7.47 -5.71
C PHE A 49 5.32 -7.47 -6.24
N ARG A 50 5.82 -8.61 -6.72
CA ARG A 50 7.21 -8.74 -7.21
C ARG A 50 7.49 -7.83 -8.42
N ARG A 51 6.54 -7.70 -9.36
CA ARG A 51 6.70 -6.80 -10.53
C ARG A 51 6.79 -5.32 -10.15
N TYR A 52 6.36 -4.97 -8.94
CA TYR A 52 6.47 -3.63 -8.37
C TYR A 52 7.76 -3.42 -7.56
N GLY A 53 8.73 -4.34 -7.65
CA GLY A 53 10.01 -4.24 -6.93
C GLY A 53 9.95 -4.70 -5.47
N MET A 54 8.79 -5.14 -4.98
CA MET A 54 8.64 -5.61 -3.60
C MET A 54 9.32 -6.97 -3.41
N ARG A 55 10.00 -7.13 -2.28
CA ARG A 55 10.66 -8.38 -1.88
C ARG A 55 9.79 -9.14 -0.89
N ARG A 56 9.74 -10.47 -1.02
CA ARG A 56 9.07 -11.31 -0.05
C ARG A 56 9.91 -11.35 1.23
N ILE A 57 9.29 -11.05 2.35
CA ILE A 57 9.92 -11.09 3.67
C ILE A 57 9.52 -12.39 4.34
N ARG A 58 10.51 -13.15 4.81
CA ARG A 58 10.28 -14.31 5.66
C ARG A 58 10.17 -13.82 7.10
N ALA A 59 8.94 -13.74 7.59
CA ALA A 59 8.68 -13.39 8.98
C ALA A 59 8.76 -14.60 9.92
N SER A 60 9.28 -15.76 9.47
CA SER A 60 9.35 -17.00 10.27
C SER A 60 10.18 -16.89 11.56
N LYS A 61 11.00 -15.84 11.71
CA LYS A 61 11.68 -15.55 12.99
C LYS A 61 10.77 -14.88 14.03
N ILE A 62 9.67 -14.29 13.58
CA ILE A 62 8.82 -13.35 14.34
C ILE A 62 7.36 -13.82 14.37
N MET A 63 6.96 -14.65 13.41
CA MET A 63 5.64 -15.26 13.27
C MET A 63 5.75 -16.77 13.32
N GLU A 64 4.70 -17.44 13.78
CA GLU A 64 4.63 -18.90 13.81
C GLU A 64 4.87 -19.51 12.43
N ASP A 65 5.50 -20.68 12.39
CA ASP A 65 5.85 -21.38 11.14
C ASP A 65 4.63 -21.69 10.26
N ASN A 66 3.44 -21.77 10.86
CA ASN A 66 2.17 -22.04 10.19
C ASN A 66 1.38 -20.78 9.81
N ASP A 67 1.92 -19.56 9.97
CA ASP A 67 1.17 -18.36 9.61
C ASP A 67 0.87 -18.32 8.09
N PRO A 68 -0.41 -18.22 7.69
CA PRO A 68 -0.80 -18.27 6.28
C PRO A 68 -0.46 -16.98 5.51
N ARG A 69 -0.03 -15.91 6.20
CA ARG A 69 0.24 -14.60 5.61
C ARG A 69 1.53 -14.59 4.81
N GLN A 70 1.46 -14.00 3.63
CA GLN A 70 2.61 -13.68 2.80
C GLN A 70 2.91 -12.20 2.92
N ILE A 71 4.13 -11.91 3.32
CA ILE A 71 4.57 -10.55 3.57
C ILE A 71 5.51 -10.09 2.47
N TRP A 72 5.24 -8.89 1.96
CA TRP A 72 6.04 -8.24 0.92
C TRP A 72 6.42 -6.84 1.36
N GLY A 73 7.61 -6.39 0.96
CA GLY A 73 8.14 -5.12 1.41
C GLY A 73 8.94 -4.38 0.35
N TRP A 74 8.80 -3.06 0.37
CA TRP A 74 9.67 -2.11 -0.32
C TRP A 74 10.27 -1.16 0.70
N GLN A 75 11.60 -1.09 0.76
CA GLN A 75 12.34 -0.22 1.69
C GLN A 75 11.92 -0.38 3.17
N ILE A 76 11.54 -1.61 3.54
CA ILE A 76 11.27 -2.03 4.91
C ILE A 76 12.14 -3.23 5.24
N HIS A 77 12.39 -3.41 6.54
CA HIS A 77 13.02 -4.59 7.12
C HIS A 77 12.18 -5.08 8.31
N PRO A 78 12.36 -6.33 8.75
CA PRO A 78 11.67 -6.83 9.94
C PRO A 78 12.09 -6.07 11.20
N ASN A 79 11.13 -5.74 12.07
CA ASN A 79 11.39 -5.23 13.41
C ASN A 79 11.59 -6.42 14.37
N GLU A 80 12.83 -6.65 14.79
CA GLU A 80 13.19 -7.76 15.69
C GLU A 80 12.61 -7.63 17.10
N ASN A 81 12.17 -6.42 17.49
CA ASN A 81 11.56 -6.16 18.80
C ASN A 81 10.03 -6.31 18.79
N TYR A 82 9.43 -6.73 17.67
CA TYR A 82 7.99 -6.90 17.56
C TYR A 82 7.47 -7.96 18.53
N GLN A 83 6.37 -7.64 19.22
CA GLN A 83 5.64 -8.60 20.04
C GLN A 83 4.34 -8.98 19.35
N THR A 84 3.95 -10.25 19.41
CA THR A 84 2.74 -10.77 18.74
C THR A 84 1.43 -10.15 19.26
N SER A 85 1.46 -9.54 20.45
CA SER A 85 0.36 -8.76 21.01
C SER A 85 0.19 -7.38 20.36
N GLU A 86 1.18 -6.89 19.63
CA GLU A 86 1.14 -5.58 18.99
C GLU A 86 0.44 -5.62 17.62
N PRO A 87 -0.04 -4.46 17.13
CA PRO A 87 -0.57 -4.36 15.78
C PRO A 87 0.46 -4.77 14.71
N LEU A 88 0.01 -5.52 13.70
CA LEU A 88 0.88 -6.15 12.70
C LEU A 88 1.76 -5.16 11.93
N TYR A 89 1.36 -3.89 11.77
CA TYR A 89 2.19 -2.90 11.10
C TYR A 89 3.50 -2.60 11.85
N LYS A 90 3.57 -2.86 13.17
CA LYS A 90 4.80 -2.71 13.97
C LYS A 90 5.84 -3.79 13.67
N LEU A 91 5.47 -4.84 12.93
CA LEU A 91 6.40 -5.82 12.38
C LEU A 91 7.41 -5.18 11.42
N PHE A 92 7.10 -4.01 10.86
CA PHE A 92 7.90 -3.36 9.83
C PHE A 92 8.70 -2.20 10.39
N GLN A 93 10.01 -2.26 10.22
CA GLN A 93 10.89 -1.10 10.36
C GLN A 93 11.10 -0.48 8.98
N ARG A 94 10.64 0.77 8.79
CA ARG A 94 10.77 1.51 7.53
C ARG A 94 12.12 2.23 7.43
N ASN A 95 12.71 2.26 6.24
CA ASN A 95 13.92 3.07 5.99
C ASN A 95 13.58 4.55 5.74
N ASN A 96 12.41 4.84 5.18
CA ASN A 96 11.94 6.18 4.83
C ASN A 96 10.40 6.20 4.69
N LEU A 97 9.82 7.35 4.33
CA LEU A 97 8.38 7.50 4.13
C LEU A 97 7.85 6.85 2.85
N THR A 98 8.71 6.63 1.85
CA THR A 98 8.34 5.95 0.59
C THR A 98 8.21 4.44 0.75
N ALA A 99 8.52 3.91 1.93
CA ALA A 99 8.35 2.50 2.27
C ALA A 99 6.89 2.04 2.17
N MET A 100 6.72 0.76 1.82
CA MET A 100 5.42 0.12 1.73
C MET A 100 5.54 -1.35 2.12
N ALA A 101 4.59 -1.83 2.91
CA ALA A 101 4.43 -3.24 3.24
C ALA A 101 3.11 -3.78 2.70
N VAL A 102 3.09 -5.06 2.38
CA VAL A 102 1.86 -5.79 2.05
C VAL A 102 1.80 -7.03 2.91
N VAL A 103 0.66 -7.22 3.57
CA VAL A 103 0.28 -8.44 4.27
C VAL A 103 -0.84 -9.08 3.48
N ASP A 104 -0.56 -10.20 2.84
CA ASP A 104 -1.53 -10.93 2.04
C ASP A 104 -1.89 -12.26 2.69
N THR A 105 -3.16 -12.44 3.05
CA THR A 105 -3.67 -13.72 3.55
C THR A 105 -4.25 -14.53 2.39
N LYS A 106 -3.75 -15.76 2.15
CA LYS A 106 -4.13 -16.60 1.00
C LYS A 106 -5.63 -16.72 0.76
N GLU A 107 -6.43 -16.85 1.81
CA GLU A 107 -7.90 -16.98 1.75
C GLU A 107 -8.63 -15.78 2.39
N GLY A 108 -7.92 -14.67 2.60
CA GLY A 108 -8.44 -13.52 3.35
C GLY A 108 -8.30 -12.20 2.62
N LYS A 109 -8.25 -11.12 3.38
CA LYS A 109 -7.96 -9.78 2.88
C LYS A 109 -6.49 -9.62 2.47
N THR A 110 -6.22 -8.62 1.65
CA THR A 110 -4.88 -8.10 1.39
C THR A 110 -4.79 -6.70 2.00
N GLU A 111 -3.81 -6.49 2.87
CA GLU A 111 -3.57 -5.23 3.55
C GLU A 111 -2.29 -4.58 3.01
N ILE A 112 -2.38 -3.30 2.65
CA ILE A 112 -1.30 -2.50 2.11
C ILE A 112 -1.04 -1.38 3.10
N ILE A 113 0.15 -1.39 3.69
CA ILE A 113 0.56 -0.51 4.76
C ILE A 113 1.58 0.48 4.20
N PHE A 114 1.32 1.76 4.39
CA PHE A 114 2.19 2.83 3.92
C PHE A 114 2.13 4.04 4.85
N TRP A 115 3.19 4.84 4.83
CA TRP A 115 3.37 5.93 5.79
C TRP A 115 3.27 7.32 5.17
N ASP A 116 3.38 7.42 3.85
CA ASP A 116 3.21 8.68 3.13
C ASP A 116 1.77 8.84 2.60
N LYS A 117 1.15 9.97 2.93
CA LYS A 117 -0.17 10.39 2.44
C LYS A 117 -0.25 10.42 0.90
N LEU A 118 0.88 10.57 0.21
CA LEU A 118 0.91 10.55 -1.25
C LEU A 118 0.42 9.22 -1.83
N TYR A 119 0.71 8.08 -1.17
CA TYR A 119 0.16 6.78 -1.58
C TYR A 119 -1.36 6.75 -1.46
N TYR A 120 -1.90 7.23 -0.34
CA TYR A 120 -3.35 7.36 -0.16
C TYR A 120 -3.98 8.18 -1.29
N ARG A 121 -3.42 9.36 -1.60
CA ARG A 121 -3.93 10.22 -2.67
C ARG A 121 -3.97 9.50 -4.02
N ARG A 122 -2.91 8.75 -4.35
CA ARG A 122 -2.82 7.97 -5.60
C ARG A 122 -3.86 6.85 -5.63
N PHE A 123 -3.95 6.02 -4.59
CA PHE A 123 -4.94 4.95 -4.53
C PHE A 123 -6.37 5.50 -4.60
N ALA A 124 -6.69 6.53 -3.81
CA ALA A 124 -8.00 7.16 -3.82
C ALA A 124 -8.36 7.74 -5.21
N GLN A 125 -7.39 8.35 -5.91
CA GLN A 125 -7.59 8.83 -7.27
C GLN A 125 -7.86 7.67 -8.23
N GLN A 126 -7.02 6.63 -8.22
CA GLN A 126 -7.19 5.46 -9.08
C GLN A 126 -8.55 4.77 -8.88
N LEU A 127 -8.95 4.56 -7.62
CA LEU A 127 -10.24 3.97 -7.25
C LEU A 127 -11.42 4.80 -7.78
N ARG A 128 -11.35 6.14 -7.64
CA ARG A 128 -12.39 7.03 -8.19
C ARG A 128 -12.44 6.96 -9.72
N THR A 129 -11.30 6.95 -10.39
CA THR A 129 -11.22 6.85 -11.86
C THR A 129 -11.89 5.58 -12.39
N ILE A 130 -11.78 4.46 -11.67
CA ILE A 130 -12.43 3.19 -12.06
C ILE A 130 -13.87 3.03 -11.52
N GLY A 131 -14.43 4.08 -10.90
CA GLY A 131 -15.83 4.17 -10.51
C GLY A 131 -16.16 3.81 -9.06
N PHE A 132 -15.17 3.68 -8.17
CA PHE A 132 -15.46 3.55 -6.74
C PHE A 132 -15.85 4.90 -6.15
N VAL A 133 -16.87 4.88 -5.29
CA VAL A 133 -17.35 6.04 -4.54
C VAL A 133 -16.84 5.94 -3.11
N MET A 134 -16.26 7.03 -2.61
CA MET A 134 -15.81 7.15 -1.23
C MET A 134 -16.97 7.54 -0.32
N ARG A 135 -17.06 6.91 0.84
CA ARG A 135 -18.02 7.20 1.91
C ARG A 135 -17.32 7.13 3.25
N ASN A 136 -17.78 7.94 4.20
CA ASN A 136 -17.37 7.78 5.59
C ASN A 136 -18.11 6.58 6.19
N THR A 137 -17.40 5.75 6.95
CA THR A 137 -18.09 4.70 7.71
C THR A 137 -18.79 5.32 8.93
N PRO A 138 -19.99 4.86 9.31
CA PRO A 138 -20.61 5.27 10.56
C PRO A 138 -19.94 4.63 11.79
N ARG A 139 -19.09 3.62 11.59
CA ARG A 139 -18.50 2.81 12.67
C ARG A 139 -17.25 3.42 13.29
N ALA A 140 -16.53 4.26 12.55
CA ALA A 140 -15.23 4.78 12.94
C ALA A 140 -14.92 6.06 12.14
N THR A 141 -14.37 7.08 12.79
CA THR A 141 -14.06 8.36 12.13
C THR A 141 -12.78 8.30 11.28
N ASN A 142 -11.95 7.28 11.50
CA ASN A 142 -10.66 7.12 10.87
C ASN A 142 -10.65 6.16 9.67
N ILE A 143 -11.82 5.65 9.26
CA ILE A 143 -11.95 4.71 8.14
C ILE A 143 -12.73 5.35 6.99
N LEU A 144 -12.15 5.29 5.80
CA LEU A 144 -12.80 5.69 4.55
C LEU A 144 -13.13 4.45 3.72
N GLU A 145 -14.40 4.28 3.41
CA GLU A 145 -14.91 3.16 2.62
C GLU A 145 -14.98 3.54 1.15
N PHE A 146 -14.42 2.71 0.29
CA PHE A 146 -14.55 2.81 -1.15
C PHE A 146 -15.41 1.63 -1.64
N ARG A 147 -16.53 1.94 -2.31
CA ARG A 147 -17.51 0.95 -2.77
C ARG A 147 -17.86 1.18 -4.24
N LYS A 148 -18.20 0.09 -4.93
CA LYS A 148 -18.69 0.10 -6.31
C LYS A 148 -19.78 -0.98 -6.44
N LEU A 149 -20.95 -0.63 -6.97
CA LEU A 149 -22.16 -1.46 -6.87
C LEU A 149 -22.06 -2.79 -7.65
N ASP A 150 -21.32 -2.79 -8.76
CA ASP A 150 -21.14 -3.91 -9.68
C ASP A 150 -19.90 -4.77 -9.37
N VAL A 151 -19.20 -4.50 -8.26
CA VAL A 151 -17.98 -5.21 -7.87
C VAL A 151 -18.12 -5.76 -6.46
N SER A 152 -17.83 -7.06 -6.29
CA SER A 152 -17.92 -7.73 -4.98
C SER A 152 -16.76 -7.39 -4.03
N VAL A 153 -15.65 -6.88 -4.58
CA VAL A 153 -14.49 -6.46 -3.80
C VAL A 153 -14.70 -5.05 -3.26
N THR A 154 -14.41 -4.90 -1.99
CA THR A 154 -14.47 -3.66 -1.23
C THR A 154 -13.08 -3.18 -0.85
N VAL A 155 -12.92 -1.86 -0.71
CA VAL A 155 -11.66 -1.27 -0.29
C VAL A 155 -11.91 -0.32 0.86
N ASP A 156 -11.18 -0.49 1.95
CA ASP A 156 -11.23 0.39 3.12
C ASP A 156 -9.85 1.00 3.35
N VAL A 157 -9.80 2.28 3.72
CA VAL A 157 -8.56 2.94 4.14
C VAL A 157 -8.71 3.40 5.56
N GLU A 158 -7.96 2.79 6.46
CA GLU A 158 -7.80 3.24 7.83
C GLU A 158 -6.64 4.25 7.94
N ILE A 159 -6.88 5.35 8.64
CA ILE A 159 -5.96 6.48 8.76
C ILE A 159 -5.58 6.65 10.22
N TRP A 160 -4.28 6.55 10.50
CA TRP A 160 -3.70 6.85 11.81
C TRP A 160 -2.84 8.11 11.71
N SER A 161 -2.28 8.55 12.85
CA SER A 161 -1.46 9.77 12.91
C SER A 161 -0.21 9.70 12.02
N ASP A 162 0.37 8.51 11.86
CA ASP A 162 1.64 8.30 11.17
C ASP A 162 1.59 7.20 10.09
N ILE A 163 0.46 6.50 9.93
CA ILE A 163 0.32 5.34 9.05
C ILE A 163 -1.06 5.26 8.40
N TYR A 164 -1.11 4.65 7.22
CA TYR A 164 -2.32 4.36 6.47
C TYR A 164 -2.36 2.86 6.15
N ILE A 165 -3.53 2.26 6.29
CA ILE A 165 -3.75 0.84 6.01
C ILE A 165 -4.89 0.73 5.00
N LEU A 166 -4.56 0.35 3.78
CA LEU A 166 -5.53 0.05 2.74
C LEU A 166 -5.83 -1.44 2.75
N THR A 167 -7.08 -1.80 3.03
CA THR A 167 -7.57 -3.17 3.05
C THR A 167 -8.40 -3.44 1.80
N VAL A 168 -8.11 -4.53 1.10
CA VAL A 168 -8.88 -5.02 -0.05
C VAL A 168 -9.46 -6.39 0.31
N GLN A 169 -10.79 -6.53 0.20
CA GLN A 169 -11.52 -7.75 0.59
C GLN A 169 -12.70 -8.01 -0.34
#